data_AF-A0A6G3WSF9-F1
#
_entry.id   AF-A0A6G3WSF9-F1
#
_cell.length_a   1.000
_cell.length_b   1.000
_cell.length_c   1.000
_cell.angle_alpha   90.00
_cell.angle_beta   90.00
_cell.angle_gamma   90.00
#
_symmetry.space_group_name_H-M   'P 1'
#
loop_
_entity.id
_entity.type
_entity.pdbx_description
1 polymer ?
#
loop_
_entity_poly.entity_id
_entity_poly.type
_entity_poly.pdbx_seq_one_letter_code
_entity_poly.pdbx_strand_id
1 'polypeptide(L)'
;MYMTSRWISEPLCLFDNCLETDGALACVIVSAERARDCRQKPVYLHSVAQSLPAQHHGMVNYWNDDPLTGPAWTAARQLWKQADFGPDDVDVAQIYDAFTPLVPLSLEGYGFC
;
A
#
# COMPACT_ATOMS: atom_id res chain seq x y z
N MET A 1 -6.44 26.30 -6.15
CA MET A 1 -6.86 24.88 -6.35
C MET A 1 -5.65 24.12 -6.83
N TYR A 2 -5.38 22.91 -6.31
CA TYR A 2 -4.12 22.12 -6.40
C TYR A 2 -2.89 22.78 -7.06
N MET A 3 -2.92 22.97 -8.39
CA MET A 3 -1.86 23.57 -9.21
C MET A 3 -1.39 24.96 -8.77
N THR A 4 -2.19 25.69 -7.98
CA THR A 4 -1.84 27.02 -7.43
C THR A 4 -1.52 26.98 -5.94
N SER A 5 -1.39 25.78 -5.35
CA SER A 5 -1.10 25.66 -3.92
C SER A 5 0.39 25.88 -3.65
N ARG A 6 0.73 26.28 -2.42
CA ARG A 6 2.11 26.59 -2.06
C ARG A 6 2.96 25.31 -2.10
N TRP A 7 4.23 25.47 -2.47
CA TRP A 7 5.23 24.42 -2.30
C TRP A 7 5.50 24.12 -0.82
N ILE A 8 5.73 22.85 -0.50
CA ILE A 8 6.30 22.39 0.78
C ILE A 8 7.76 22.00 0.55
N SER A 9 7.98 21.12 -0.41
CA SER A 9 9.30 20.68 -0.88
C SER A 9 9.16 20.32 -2.34
N GLU A 10 9.71 21.11 -3.25
CA GLU A 10 9.59 20.87 -4.69
C GLU A 10 9.95 19.41 -5.04
N PRO A 11 9.09 18.65 -5.77
CA PRO A 11 7.87 19.03 -6.47
C PRO A 11 6.55 18.70 -5.73
N LEU A 12 6.54 18.72 -4.40
CA LEU A 12 5.36 18.47 -3.55
C LEU A 12 4.76 19.76 -2.99
N CYS A 13 3.50 19.99 -3.31
CA CYS A 13 2.70 21.11 -2.85
C CYS A 13 1.89 20.76 -1.60
N LEU A 14 1.23 21.76 -0.99
CA LEU A 14 0.48 21.60 0.26
C LEU A 14 -0.49 20.41 0.24
N PHE A 15 -1.19 20.21 -0.87
CA PHE A 15 -2.21 19.16 -0.99
C PHE A 15 -1.66 17.81 -1.45
N ASP A 16 -0.33 17.69 -1.61
CA ASP A 16 0.34 16.41 -1.79
C ASP A 16 0.64 15.70 -0.46
N ASN A 17 0.37 16.34 0.67
CA ASN A 17 0.74 15.86 2.01
C ASN A 17 -0.52 15.53 2.80
N CYS A 18 -0.59 14.34 3.40
CA CYS A 18 -1.70 13.99 4.27
C CYS A 18 -1.70 14.81 5.57
N LEU A 19 -2.83 14.80 6.28
CA LEU A 19 -2.96 15.47 7.57
C LEU A 19 -2.54 14.54 8.72
N GLU A 20 -1.92 15.11 9.73
CA GLU A 20 -1.81 14.47 11.03
C GLU A 20 -3.21 14.28 11.63
N THR A 21 -3.51 13.09 12.13
CA THR A 21 -4.85 12.73 12.61
C THR A 21 -4.76 11.88 13.88
N ASP A 22 -5.49 12.29 14.92
CA ASP A 22 -5.69 11.47 16.12
C ASP A 22 -6.88 10.53 15.91
N GLY A 23 -6.66 9.22 16.02
CA GLY A 23 -7.70 8.21 15.86
C GLY A 23 -7.24 6.81 16.25
N ALA A 24 -8.20 5.89 16.40
CA ALA A 24 -7.92 4.49 16.72
C ALA A 24 -8.82 3.55 15.91
N LEU A 25 -8.25 2.44 15.46
CA LEU A 25 -8.93 1.37 14.74
C LEU A 25 -8.54 0.03 15.35
N ALA A 26 -9.48 -0.92 15.36
CA ALA A 26 -9.23 -2.28 15.81
C ALA A 26 -9.94 -3.28 14.88
N CYS A 27 -9.24 -4.36 14.55
CA CYS A 27 -9.77 -5.47 13.76
C CYS A 27 -9.72 -6.74 14.60
N VAL A 28 -10.80 -7.53 14.60
CA VAL A 28 -10.84 -8.84 15.24
C VAL A 28 -10.63 -9.90 14.17
N ILE A 29 -9.49 -10.60 14.24
CA ILE A 29 -9.13 -11.66 13.31
C ILE A 29 -9.29 -13.01 14.02
N VAL A 30 -10.03 -13.93 13.39
CA VAL A 30 -10.26 -15.30 13.86
C VAL A 30 -10.08 -16.27 12.70
N SER A 31 -10.03 -17.58 12.98
CA SER A 31 -10.01 -18.59 11.92
C SER A 31 -11.27 -18.54 11.05
N ALA A 32 -11.16 -18.97 9.80
CA ALA A 32 -12.30 -19.05 8.89
C ALA A 32 -13.44 -19.96 9.41
N GLU A 33 -13.09 -20.98 10.20
CA GLU A 33 -14.06 -21.85 10.90
C GLU A 33 -14.81 -21.05 11.97
N ARG A 34 -14.09 -20.37 12.87
CA ARG A 34 -14.69 -19.57 13.94
C ARG A 34 -15.53 -18.42 13.40
N ALA A 35 -15.13 -17.84 12.27
CA ALA A 35 -15.84 -16.73 11.64
C ALA A 35 -17.28 -17.11 11.22
N ARG A 36 -17.58 -18.40 10.99
CA ARG A 36 -18.93 -18.88 10.65
C ARG A 36 -19.94 -18.70 11.79
N ASP A 37 -19.47 -18.71 13.04
CA ASP A 37 -20.29 -18.53 14.23
C ASP A 37 -20.38 -17.06 14.67
N CYS A 38 -19.67 -16.15 13.99
CA CYS A 38 -19.69 -14.73 14.30
C CYS A 38 -20.95 -14.05 13.74
N ARG A 39 -21.38 -12.97 14.39
CA ARG A 39 -22.61 -12.24 14.05
C ARG A 39 -22.59 -11.58 12.66
N GLN A 40 -21.42 -11.20 12.16
CA GLN A 40 -21.26 -10.45 10.91
C GLN A 40 -20.82 -11.38 9.79
N LYS A 41 -21.20 -11.07 8.54
CA LYS A 41 -20.65 -11.76 7.36
C LYS A 41 -19.13 -11.59 7.36
N PRO A 42 -18.34 -12.68 7.28
CA PRO A 42 -16.89 -12.57 7.35
C PRO A 42 -16.31 -11.96 6.07
N VAL A 43 -15.18 -11.26 6.24
CA VAL A 43 -14.25 -10.89 5.15
C VAL A 43 -13.05 -11.81 5.28
N TYR A 44 -12.73 -12.54 4.21
CA TYR A 44 -11.64 -13.49 4.21
C TYR A 44 -10.33 -12.81 3.81
N LEU A 45 -9.29 -13.09 4.59
CA LEU A 45 -7.92 -12.69 4.29
C LEU A 45 -7.26 -13.84 3.53
N HIS A 46 -7.09 -13.66 2.22
CA HIS A 46 -6.59 -14.71 1.34
C HIS A 46 -5.06 -14.78 1.34
N SER A 47 -4.40 -13.67 1.02
CA SER A 47 -2.95 -13.58 0.99
C SER A 47 -2.48 -12.35 1.79
N VAL A 48 -1.37 -12.50 2.49
CA VAL A 48 -0.67 -11.41 3.19
C VAL A 48 0.82 -11.56 2.96
N ALA A 49 1.45 -10.44 2.63
CA ALA A 49 2.89 -10.39 2.51
C ALA A 49 3.45 -9.12 3.16
N GLN A 50 4.60 -9.28 3.81
CA GLN A 50 5.47 -8.18 4.20
C GLN A 50 6.83 -8.43 3.57
N SER A 51 7.41 -7.41 2.96
CA SER A 51 8.71 -7.53 2.32
C SER A 51 9.42 -6.19 2.30
N LEU A 52 10.75 -6.23 2.35
CA LEU A 52 11.62 -5.09 2.15
C LEU A 52 12.67 -5.46 1.09
N PRO A 53 13.03 -4.53 0.19
CA PRO A 53 14.14 -4.75 -0.72
C PRO A 53 15.47 -4.88 0.04
N ALA A 54 16.48 -5.46 -0.62
CA ALA A 54 17.83 -5.46 -0.08
C ALA A 54 18.33 -4.02 0.11
N GLN A 55 19.11 -3.78 1.16
CA GLN A 55 19.67 -2.45 1.47
C GLN A 55 18.61 -1.35 1.65
N HIS A 56 17.37 -1.72 1.99
CA HIS A 56 16.31 -0.76 2.19
C HIS A 56 16.62 0.21 3.32
N HIS A 57 16.60 1.50 3.02
CA HIS A 57 16.62 2.56 4.01
C HIS A 57 15.23 3.23 4.07
N GLY A 58 14.67 3.31 5.27
CA GLY A 58 13.33 3.88 5.47
C GLY A 58 13.26 5.32 5.00
N MET A 59 12.28 5.64 4.15
CA MET A 59 12.00 6.96 3.56
C MET A 59 13.12 7.59 2.71
N VAL A 60 14.29 6.96 2.59
CA VAL A 60 15.44 7.52 1.85
C VAL A 60 16.09 6.46 0.96
N ASN A 61 15.32 5.62 0.28
CA ASN A 61 15.88 4.50 -0.49
C ASN A 61 16.52 4.93 -1.83
N TYR A 62 17.60 5.72 -1.79
CA TYR A 62 18.25 6.32 -2.96
C TYR A 62 19.49 5.57 -3.47
N TRP A 63 19.85 4.46 -2.82
CA TRP A 63 21.12 3.74 -3.06
C TRP A 63 20.93 2.39 -3.76
N ASN A 64 19.76 2.16 -4.35
CA ASN A 64 19.48 1.02 -5.22
C ASN A 64 19.65 1.41 -6.70
N ASP A 65 19.62 0.42 -7.59
CA ASP A 65 19.78 0.63 -9.04
C ASP A 65 18.66 1.52 -9.63
N ASP A 66 17.45 1.42 -9.08
CA ASP A 66 16.31 2.25 -9.43
C ASP A 66 15.65 2.85 -8.16
N PRO A 67 15.81 4.17 -7.91
CA PRO A 67 15.26 4.84 -6.74
C PRO A 67 13.74 4.94 -6.73
N LEU A 68 13.07 4.68 -7.86
CA LEU A 68 11.61 4.65 -7.94
C LEU A 68 11.04 3.28 -7.53
N THR A 69 11.84 2.22 -7.62
CA THR A 69 11.43 0.88 -7.16
C THR A 69 11.38 0.84 -5.64
N GLY A 70 10.17 0.71 -5.10
CA GLY A 70 9.89 0.68 -3.67
C GLY A 70 9.51 -0.70 -3.09
N PRO A 71 9.18 -0.75 -1.78
CA PRO A 71 8.73 -1.98 -1.11
C PRO A 71 7.49 -2.62 -1.72
N ALA A 72 6.65 -1.87 -2.43
CA ALA A 72 5.46 -2.38 -3.12
C ALA A 72 5.82 -3.52 -4.08
N TRP A 73 6.89 -3.40 -4.88
CA TRP A 73 7.32 -4.45 -5.83
C TRP A 73 7.69 -5.75 -5.14
N THR A 74 8.43 -5.67 -4.02
CA THR A 74 8.86 -6.86 -3.30
C THR A 74 7.70 -7.51 -2.54
N ALA A 75 6.81 -6.69 -1.96
CA ALA A 75 5.60 -7.14 -1.28
C ALA A 75 4.62 -7.79 -2.26
N ALA A 76 4.34 -7.16 -3.39
CA ALA A 76 3.47 -7.67 -4.45
C ALA A 76 3.92 -9.04 -4.96
N ARG A 77 5.22 -9.22 -5.25
CA ARG A 77 5.75 -10.53 -5.67
C ARG A 77 5.45 -11.64 -4.66
N GLN A 78 5.55 -11.37 -3.36
CA GLN A 78 5.23 -12.35 -2.33
C GLN A 78 3.72 -12.54 -2.15
N LEU A 79 2.95 -11.46 -2.26
CA LEU A 79 1.50 -11.46 -2.16
C LEU A 79 0.88 -12.33 -3.26
N TRP A 80 1.24 -12.05 -4.51
CA TRP A 80 0.74 -12.77 -5.69
C TRP A 80 1.20 -14.22 -5.74
N LYS A 81 2.41 -14.52 -5.24
CA LYS A 81 2.90 -15.91 -5.15
C LYS A 81 2.06 -16.78 -4.19
N GLN A 82 1.47 -16.17 -3.17
CA GLN A 82 0.65 -16.87 -2.17
C GLN A 82 -0.85 -16.83 -2.50
N ALA A 83 -1.27 -15.96 -3.42
CA ALA A 83 -2.62 -15.89 -3.94
C ALA A 83 -2.82 -16.90 -5.07
N ASP A 84 -4.07 -17.29 -5.30
CA ASP A 84 -4.48 -18.05 -6.49
C ASP A 84 -5.08 -17.14 -7.58
N PHE A 85 -4.94 -15.82 -7.43
CA PHE A 85 -5.42 -14.77 -8.33
C PHE A 85 -4.33 -13.70 -8.54
N GLY A 86 -4.51 -12.85 -9.57
CA GLY A 86 -3.57 -11.81 -9.97
C GLY A 86 -4.12 -10.38 -9.82
N PRO A 87 -3.33 -9.36 -10.23
CA PRO A 87 -3.73 -7.96 -10.15
C PRO A 87 -4.98 -7.66 -11.00
N ASP A 88 -5.17 -8.34 -12.13
CA ASP A 88 -6.34 -8.17 -13.00
C ASP A 88 -7.66 -8.64 -12.36
N ASP A 89 -7.58 -9.44 -11.29
CA ASP A 89 -8.74 -9.94 -10.55
C ASP A 89 -9.17 -8.98 -9.40
N VAL A 90 -8.49 -7.84 -9.23
CA VAL A 90 -8.76 -6.89 -8.14
C VAL A 90 -9.68 -5.76 -8.59
N ASP A 91 -10.90 -5.75 -8.06
CA ASP A 91 -11.88 -4.69 -8.35
C ASP A 91 -11.59 -3.36 -7.61
N VAL A 92 -10.94 -3.42 -6.43
CA VAL A 92 -10.73 -2.27 -5.55
C VAL A 92 -9.34 -2.34 -4.91
N ALA A 93 -8.55 -1.28 -5.06
CA ALA A 93 -7.25 -1.11 -4.41
C ALA A 93 -7.32 -0.06 -3.29
N GLN A 94 -6.79 -0.41 -2.12
CA GLN A 94 -6.57 0.52 -1.00
C GLN A 94 -5.05 0.72 -0.86
N ILE A 95 -4.55 1.81 -1.45
CA ILE A 95 -3.13 2.14 -1.51
C ILE A 95 -2.80 3.22 -0.48
N TYR A 96 -1.70 3.05 0.24
CA TYR A 96 -1.25 4.03 1.24
C TYR A 96 -0.76 5.32 0.56
N ASP A 97 -1.31 6.47 0.94
CA ASP A 97 -1.24 7.73 0.21
C ASP A 97 -0.74 8.91 1.06
N ALA A 98 0.23 8.66 1.95
CA ALA A 98 0.83 9.72 2.78
C ALA A 98 1.37 10.90 1.95
N PHE A 99 1.90 10.59 0.76
CA PHE A 99 2.20 11.57 -0.27
C PHE A 99 1.67 11.12 -1.63
N THR A 100 1.13 12.05 -2.41
CA THR A 100 0.50 11.74 -3.70
C THR A 100 1.38 10.97 -4.69
N PRO A 101 2.72 11.16 -4.81
CA PRO A 101 3.51 10.38 -5.77
C PRO A 101 3.68 8.91 -5.38
N LEU A 102 3.42 8.53 -4.12
CA LEU A 102 3.50 7.14 -3.69
C LEU A 102 2.40 6.27 -4.32
N VAL A 103 1.27 6.88 -4.69
CA VAL A 103 0.13 6.19 -5.27
C VAL A 103 0.45 5.60 -6.65
N PRO A 104 0.88 6.37 -7.68
CA PRO A 104 1.21 5.80 -8.99
C PRO A 104 2.33 4.76 -8.91
N LEU A 105 3.38 5.02 -8.10
CA LEU A 105 4.46 4.04 -7.90
C LEU A 105 3.94 2.73 -7.26
N SER A 106 3.02 2.82 -6.31
CA SER A 106 2.44 1.61 -5.72
C SER A 106 1.55 0.86 -6.71
N LEU A 107 0.79 1.56 -7.56
CA LEU A 107 -0.03 0.92 -8.59
C LEU A 107 0.83 0.11 -9.58
N GLU A 108 1.92 0.70 -10.06
CA GLU A 108 2.93 0.01 -10.88
C GLU A 108 3.56 -1.16 -10.12
N GLY A 109 3.94 -0.94 -8.85
CA GLY A 109 4.59 -1.96 -8.02
C GLY A 109 3.72 -3.17 -7.70
N TYR A 110 2.40 -2.99 -7.59
CA TYR A 110 1.44 -4.08 -7.45
C TYR A 110 1.04 -4.71 -8.78
N GLY A 111 1.44 -4.13 -9.92
CA GLY A 111 1.19 -4.66 -11.26
C GLY A 111 -0.18 -4.33 -11.82
N PHE A 112 -0.80 -3.22 -11.38
CA PHE A 112 -2.08 -2.76 -11.91
C PHE A 112 -1.93 -1.95 -13.22
N CYS A 113 -0.72 -1.46 -13.52
CA CYS A 113 -0.38 -0.74 -14.75
C CYS A 113 1.11 -0.83 -15.07
#